data_AF-S3D1P5-F1
#
_entry.id   AF-S3D1P5-F1
#
_cell.length_a   1.000
_cell.length_b   1.000
_cell.length_c   1.000
_cell.angle_alpha   90.00
_cell.angle_beta   90.00
_cell.angle_gamma   90.00
#
_symmetry.space_group_name_H-M   'P 1'
#
loop_
_entity.id
_entity.type
_entity.pdbx_description
1 polymer ?
#
loop_
_entity_poly.entity_id
_entity_poly.type
_entity_poly.pdbx_seq_one_letter_code
_entity_poly.pdbx_strand_id
1 'polypeptide(L)'
;MSQSPTIDYANLPTPPVCVADFCLIPIGTPSPSVSAEIAAVQRLMRVSGLSFGMHSAGTTVEGSWDDVMRLIGQAHTLVHQNGVLRVQTDIRVGSRTDKKQHFSEKVSKVESILAGDEPHIKKSSTFGEGEKEA
;
A
#
# COMPACT_ATOMS: atom_id res chain seq x y z
N MET A 1 -26.17 -6.64 -38.57
CA MET A 1 -24.75 -6.38 -38.21
C MET A 1 -24.77 -5.39 -37.06
N SER A 2 -24.61 -5.88 -35.82
CA SER A 2 -24.55 -5.01 -34.63
C SER A 2 -23.21 -4.30 -34.66
N GLN A 3 -23.19 -2.98 -34.85
CA GLN A 3 -21.96 -2.20 -34.73
C GLN A 3 -21.49 -2.30 -33.28
N SER A 4 -20.27 -2.78 -33.07
CA SER A 4 -19.64 -2.79 -31.75
C SER A 4 -19.54 -1.35 -31.25
N PRO A 5 -19.83 -1.08 -29.96
CA PRO A 5 -19.72 0.27 -29.42
C PRO A 5 -18.28 0.77 -29.58
N THR A 6 -18.12 1.92 -30.23
CA THR A 6 -16.83 2.61 -30.36
C THR A 6 -16.43 3.11 -28.97
N ILE A 7 -15.31 2.63 -28.44
CA ILE A 7 -14.78 3.06 -27.15
C ILE A 7 -14.17 4.46 -27.33
N ASP A 8 -14.58 5.42 -26.48
CA ASP A 8 -13.93 6.71 -26.37
C ASP A 8 -12.70 6.60 -25.45
N TYR A 9 -11.55 6.38 -26.07
CA TYR A 9 -10.27 6.27 -25.36
C TYR A 9 -9.79 7.60 -24.74
N ALA A 10 -10.31 8.75 -25.18
CA ALA A 10 -9.87 10.05 -24.66
C ALA A 10 -10.50 10.39 -23.30
N ASN A 11 -11.70 9.86 -23.03
CA ASN A 11 -12.48 10.17 -21.84
C ASN A 11 -12.82 8.92 -21.01
N LEU A 12 -11.99 7.88 -21.08
CA LEU A 12 -12.21 6.65 -20.32
C LEU A 12 -12.05 6.93 -18.81
N PRO A 13 -13.09 6.70 -17.97
CA PRO A 13 -13.00 6.97 -16.55
C PRO A 13 -12.09 5.96 -15.83
N THR A 14 -11.52 6.37 -14.71
CA THR A 14 -10.80 5.50 -13.79
C THR A 14 -11.78 4.68 -12.93
N PRO A 15 -11.34 3.55 -12.34
CA PRO A 15 -12.16 2.82 -11.39
C PRO A 15 -12.60 3.71 -10.22
N PRO A 16 -13.84 3.60 -9.73
CA PRO A 16 -14.36 4.49 -8.69
C PRO A 16 -13.67 4.30 -7.34
N VAL A 17 -13.09 3.12 -7.08
CA VAL A 17 -12.41 2.76 -5.83
C VAL A 17 -11.20 1.89 -6.14
N CYS A 18 -10.11 2.10 -5.40
CA CYS A 18 -8.96 1.22 -5.41
C CYS A 18 -8.37 1.02 -4.01
N VAL A 19 -7.63 -0.07 -3.86
CA VAL A 19 -6.68 -0.27 -2.77
C VAL A 19 -5.29 -0.25 -3.38
N ALA A 20 -4.45 0.68 -2.92
CA ALA A 20 -3.07 0.80 -3.35
C ALA A 20 -2.13 0.54 -2.17
N ASP A 21 -1.17 -0.35 -2.37
CA ASP A 21 -0.04 -0.51 -1.47
C ASP A 21 1.17 0.16 -2.11
N PHE A 22 1.76 1.13 -1.43
CA PHE A 22 2.91 1.87 -1.97
C PHE A 22 4.10 1.88 -1.02
N CYS A 23 5.29 1.87 -1.61
CA CYS A 23 6.57 2.01 -0.93
C CYS A 23 7.33 3.19 -1.53
N LEU A 24 7.46 4.27 -0.75
CA LEU A 24 8.13 5.51 -1.16
C LEU A 24 9.58 5.51 -0.66
N ILE A 25 10.51 5.73 -1.58
CA ILE A 25 11.96 5.62 -1.34
C ILE A 25 12.64 6.93 -1.76
N PRO A 26 13.08 7.77 -0.80
CA PRO A 26 14.01 8.87 -1.06
C PRO A 26 15.35 8.35 -1.59
N ILE A 27 15.90 8.98 -2.62
CA ILE A 27 17.19 8.60 -3.23
C ILE A 27 18.16 9.77 -3.16
N GLY A 28 19.41 9.48 -2.76
CA GLY A 28 20.48 10.48 -2.70
C GLY A 28 20.46 11.33 -1.44
N THR A 29 19.83 10.84 -0.36
CA THR A 29 19.90 11.46 0.97
C THR A 29 21.31 11.33 1.55
N PRO A 30 21.74 12.27 2.42
CA PRO A 30 23.06 12.20 3.07
C PRO A 30 23.17 11.07 4.11
N SER A 31 22.06 10.41 4.44
CA SER A 31 21.96 9.32 5.41
C SER A 31 21.17 8.15 4.80
N PRO A 32 21.50 6.89 5.13
CA PRO A 32 20.69 5.73 4.75
C PRO A 32 19.34 5.67 5.47
N SER A 33 19.17 6.40 6.57
CA SER A 33 17.90 6.46 7.28
C SER A 33 16.94 7.42 6.59
N VAL A 34 15.71 6.93 6.32
CA VAL A 34 14.63 7.69 5.66
C VAL A 34 13.40 7.85 6.57
N SER A 35 13.52 7.50 7.85
CA SER A 35 12.38 7.43 8.77
C SER A 35 11.71 8.79 9.00
N ALA A 36 12.45 9.89 8.88
CA ALA A 36 11.91 11.24 9.04
C ALA A 36 10.94 11.62 7.91
N GLU A 37 11.31 11.28 6.67
CA GLU A 37 10.50 11.46 5.47
C GLU A 37 9.26 10.59 5.53
N ILE A 38 9.40 9.31 5.89
CA ILE A 38 8.25 8.40 6.04
C ILE A 38 7.30 8.89 7.13
N ALA A 39 7.82 9.36 8.28
CA ALA A 39 6.99 9.92 9.33
C ALA A 39 6.23 11.19 8.86
N ALA A 40 6.81 12.01 7.99
CA ALA A 40 6.13 13.15 7.39
C ALA A 40 4.98 12.70 6.48
N VAL A 41 5.21 11.69 5.64
CA VAL A 41 4.16 11.08 4.81
C VAL A 41 3.02 10.53 5.67
N GLN A 42 3.32 9.83 6.76
CA GLN A 42 2.27 9.33 7.67
C GLN A 42 1.43 10.44 8.32
N ARG A 43 2.04 11.61 8.60
CA ARG A 43 1.29 12.78 9.08
C ARG A 43 0.35 13.35 8.02
N LEU A 44 0.80 13.41 6.76
CA LEU A 44 -0.04 13.79 5.62
C LEU A 44 -1.23 12.82 5.46
N MET A 45 -0.98 11.51 5.57
CA MET A 45 -2.03 10.50 5.44
C MET A 45 -3.10 10.64 6.53
N ARG A 46 -2.69 10.95 7.77
CA ARG A 46 -3.62 11.15 8.90
C ARG A 46 -4.64 12.27 8.66
N VAL A 47 -4.27 13.31 7.92
CA VAL A 47 -5.18 14.43 7.60
C VAL A 47 -5.91 14.27 6.27
N SER A 48 -5.62 13.21 5.51
CA SER A 48 -6.20 12.97 4.19
C SER A 48 -7.67 12.54 4.23
N GLY A 49 -8.11 11.96 5.35
CA GLY A 49 -9.44 11.35 5.50
C GLY A 49 -9.59 9.97 4.83
N LEU A 50 -8.54 9.45 4.19
CA LEU A 50 -8.54 8.11 3.60
C LEU A 50 -8.25 7.02 4.64
N SER A 51 -8.76 5.82 4.40
CA SER A 51 -8.40 4.64 5.20
C SER A 51 -7.00 4.17 4.80
N PHE A 52 -6.12 3.94 5.78
CA PHE A 52 -4.78 3.45 5.52
C PHE A 52 -4.23 2.59 6.66
N GLY A 53 -3.22 1.78 6.34
CA GLY A 53 -2.47 0.97 7.29
C GLY A 53 -0.99 0.90 6.90
N MET A 54 -0.11 1.35 7.79
CA MET A 54 1.34 1.23 7.63
C MET A 54 1.82 -0.15 8.06
N HIS A 55 2.78 -0.71 7.33
CA HIS A 55 3.50 -1.93 7.71
C HIS A 55 4.99 -1.77 7.38
N SER A 56 5.78 -2.81 7.61
CA SER A 56 7.24 -2.75 7.51
C SER A 56 7.80 -2.40 6.12
N ALA A 57 7.03 -2.64 5.05
CA ALA A 57 7.49 -2.56 3.67
C ALA A 57 6.72 -1.52 2.83
N GLY A 58 5.87 -0.70 3.45
CA GLY A 58 5.02 0.23 2.74
C GLY A 58 3.84 0.72 3.55
N THR A 59 2.88 1.30 2.83
CA THR A 59 1.60 1.69 3.39
C THR A 59 0.50 1.35 2.40
N THR A 60 -0.50 0.64 2.89
CA THR A 60 -1.72 0.37 2.16
C THR A 60 -2.70 1.51 2.39
N VAL A 61 -3.30 2.03 1.32
CA VAL A 61 -4.32 3.08 1.35
C VAL A 61 -5.50 2.71 0.46
N GLU A 62 -6.69 3.11 0.88
CA GLU A 62 -7.95 2.82 0.19
C GLU A 62 -8.80 4.09 0.05
N GLY A 63 -9.43 4.22 -1.11
CA GLY A 63 -10.27 5.37 -1.45
C GLY A 63 -10.66 5.40 -2.92
N SER A 64 -11.08 6.57 -3.41
CA SER A 64 -11.24 6.79 -4.84
C SER A 64 -9.88 6.70 -5.55
N TRP A 65 -9.88 6.28 -6.82
CA TRP A 65 -8.63 6.22 -7.59
C TRP A 65 -7.89 7.55 -7.59
N ASP A 66 -8.63 8.63 -7.83
CA ASP A 66 -8.06 9.97 -7.93
C ASP A 66 -7.53 10.46 -6.58
N ASP A 67 -8.24 10.24 -5.48
CA ASP A 67 -7.76 10.64 -4.15
C ASP A 67 -6.54 9.86 -3.69
N VAL A 68 -6.51 8.55 -3.97
CA VAL A 68 -5.36 7.68 -3.64
C VAL A 68 -4.13 8.13 -4.43
N MET A 69 -4.24 8.29 -5.75
CA MET A 69 -3.11 8.70 -6.58
C MET A 69 -2.66 10.13 -6.28
N ARG A 70 -3.62 11.04 -6.00
CA ARG A 70 -3.33 12.39 -5.53
C ARG A 70 -2.55 12.39 -4.23
N LEU A 71 -2.94 11.59 -3.25
CA LEU A 71 -2.24 11.47 -1.97
C LEU A 71 -0.79 10.99 -2.17
N ILE A 72 -0.57 9.99 -3.03
CA ILE A 72 0.78 9.50 -3.35
C ILE A 72 1.61 10.62 -4.00
N GLY A 73 1.04 11.38 -4.94
CA GLY A 73 1.73 12.55 -5.53
C GLY A 73 2.04 13.66 -4.51
N GLN A 74 1.13 13.90 -3.56
CA GLN A 74 1.38 14.84 -2.45
C GLN A 74 2.49 14.35 -1.52
N ALA A 75 2.59 13.04 -1.28
CA ALA A 75 3.70 12.46 -0.52
C ALA A 75 5.05 12.72 -1.19
N HIS A 76 5.15 12.60 -2.52
CA HIS A 76 6.35 13.00 -3.26
C HIS A 76 6.68 14.47 -3.07
N THR A 77 5.69 15.34 -3.22
CA THR A 77 5.87 16.80 -3.06
C THR A 77 6.38 17.14 -1.67
N LEU A 78 5.81 16.52 -0.63
CA LEU A 78 6.24 16.71 0.76
C LEU A 78 7.69 16.28 0.99
N VAL A 79 8.10 15.16 0.40
CA VAL A 79 9.48 14.68 0.52
C VAL A 79 10.45 15.59 -0.24
N HIS A 80 10.06 16.11 -1.40
CA HIS A 80 10.86 17.12 -2.12
C HIS A 80 11.02 18.43 -1.34
N GLN A 81 10.00 18.86 -0.60
CA GLN A 81 10.09 20.05 0.27
C GLN A 81 11.12 19.90 1.40
N ASN A 82 11.49 18.68 1.77
CA ASN A 82 12.55 18.39 2.74
C ASN A 82 13.96 18.39 2.12
N GLY A 83 14.10 18.76 0.84
CA GLY A 83 15.38 18.84 0.13
C GLY A 83 15.80 17.55 -0.57
N VAL A 84 14.95 16.52 -0.58
CA VAL A 84 15.23 15.29 -1.34
C VAL A 84 15.02 15.55 -2.83
N LEU A 85 16.06 15.33 -3.64
CA LEU A 85 16.01 15.61 -5.07
C LEU A 85 15.28 14.54 -5.89
N ARG A 86 15.30 13.29 -5.43
CA ARG A 86 14.73 12.16 -6.16
C ARG A 86 13.93 11.25 -5.21
N VAL A 87 12.73 10.90 -5.63
CA VAL A 87 11.87 9.94 -4.95
C VAL A 87 11.48 8.86 -5.96
N GLN A 88 11.65 7.60 -5.58
CA GLN A 88 11.15 6.45 -6.32
C GLN A 88 10.05 5.79 -5.50
N THR A 89 8.92 5.48 -6.13
CA THR A 89 7.81 4.82 -5.45
C THR A 89 7.39 3.59 -6.23
N ASP A 90 7.29 2.45 -5.53
CA ASP A 90 6.63 1.24 -6.04
C ASP A 90 5.16 1.29 -5.61
N ILE A 91 4.24 0.96 -6.53
CA ILE A 91 2.80 0.96 -6.27
C ILE A 91 2.20 -0.32 -6.82
N ARG A 92 1.58 -1.11 -5.93
CA ARG A 92 0.68 -2.20 -6.30
C ARG A 92 -0.74 -1.75 -6.04
N VAL A 93 -1.50 -1.54 -7.11
CA VAL A 93 -2.89 -1.07 -7.02
C VAL A 93 -3.84 -2.10 -7.61
N GLY A 94 -4.97 -2.30 -6.92
CA GLY A 94 -6.04 -3.18 -7.36
C GLY A 94 -7.41 -2.53 -7.28
N SER A 95 -8.24 -2.82 -8.27
CA SER A 95 -9.66 -2.47 -8.33
C SER A 95 -10.48 -3.70 -8.70
N ARG A 96 -11.75 -3.73 -8.32
CA ARG A 96 -12.67 -4.83 -8.64
C ARG A 96 -14.09 -4.29 -8.80
N THR A 97 -14.92 -4.98 -9.59
CA THR A 97 -16.30 -4.56 -9.92
C THR A 97 -17.36 -5.47 -9.30
N ASP A 98 -16.98 -6.62 -8.77
CA ASP A 98 -17.90 -7.63 -8.25
C ASP A 98 -18.35 -7.37 -6.80
N LYS A 99 -17.51 -6.70 -5.98
CA LYS A 99 -17.87 -6.32 -4.60
C LYS A 99 -17.02 -5.16 -4.07
N LYS A 100 -17.56 -4.46 -3.08
CA LYS A 100 -16.78 -3.57 -2.20
C LYS A 100 -16.11 -4.40 -1.11
N GLN A 101 -14.84 -4.16 -0.84
CA GLN A 101 -14.07 -4.90 0.16
C GLN A 101 -12.95 -4.03 0.69
N HIS A 102 -12.91 -3.82 2.01
CA HIS A 102 -11.83 -3.08 2.65
C HIS A 102 -10.51 -3.89 2.67
N PHE A 103 -9.36 -3.22 2.68
CA PHE A 103 -8.06 -3.91 2.69
C PHE A 103 -7.88 -4.84 3.90
N SER A 104 -8.40 -4.47 5.07
CA SER A 104 -8.32 -5.32 6.28
C SER A 104 -9.09 -6.63 6.12
N GLU A 105 -10.23 -6.61 5.42
CA GLU A 105 -11.02 -7.80 5.16
C GLU A 105 -10.28 -8.83 4.31
N LYS A 106 -9.30 -8.41 3.49
CA LYS A 106 -8.45 -9.35 2.75
C LYS A 106 -7.59 -10.17 3.70
N VAL A 107 -6.99 -9.52 4.70
CA VAL A 107 -6.17 -10.17 5.73
C VAL A 107 -7.04 -11.08 6.59
N SER A 108 -8.14 -10.55 7.14
CA SER A 108 -9.05 -11.33 7.99
C SER A 108 -9.65 -12.54 7.26
N LYS A 109 -9.88 -12.44 5.94
CA LYS A 109 -10.34 -13.60 5.18
C LYS A 109 -9.31 -14.73 5.13
N VAL A 110 -8.04 -14.40 4.91
CA VAL A 110 -6.95 -15.40 4.93
C VAL A 110 -6.80 -15.99 6.33
N GLU A 111 -6.78 -15.15 7.36
CA GLU A 111 -6.70 -15.58 8.77
C GLU A 111 -7.85 -16.54 9.13
N SER A 112 -9.08 -16.26 8.68
CA SER A 112 -10.22 -17.15 8.92
C SER A 112 -10.08 -18.53 8.27
N ILE A 113 -9.39 -18.61 7.13
CA ILE A 113 -9.11 -19.89 6.45
C ILE A 113 -8.04 -20.64 7.25
N LEU A 114 -6.95 -19.96 7.61
CA LEU A 114 -5.85 -20.55 8.39
C LEU A 114 -6.32 -21.10 9.74
N ALA A 115 -7.22 -20.38 10.43
CA ALA A 115 -7.82 -20.85 11.67
C ALA A 115 -8.66 -22.13 11.49
N GLY A 116 -9.24 -22.34 10.30
CA GLY A 116 -9.93 -23.59 9.95
C GLY A 116 -9.00 -24.76 9.62
N ASP A 117 -7.74 -24.49 9.25
CA ASP A 117 -6.74 -25.49 8.86
C ASP A 117 -5.99 -26.10 10.06
N GLU A 118 -6.15 -25.53 11.27
CA GLU A 118 -5.42 -25.92 12.48
C GLU A 118 -5.48 -27.41 12.91
N PRO A 119 -6.42 -28.29 12.51
CA PRO A 119 -6.33 -29.70 12.92
C PRO A 119 -5.18 -30.49 12.24
N HIS A 120 -4.53 -29.98 11.19
CA HIS A 120 -3.66 -30.81 10.32
C HIS A 120 -2.16 -30.43 10.29
N ILE A 121 -1.74 -29.32 10.88
CA ILE A 121 -0.32 -28.92 10.92
C ILE A 121 0.27 -29.26 12.29
N LYS A 122 0.86 -30.46 12.44
CA LYS A 122 1.70 -30.78 13.60
C LYS A 122 2.88 -29.81 13.63
N LYS A 123 2.97 -28.96 14.65
CA LYS A 123 4.14 -28.10 14.89
C LYS A 123 5.40 -28.97 14.97
N SER A 124 6.24 -28.93 13.94
CA SER A 124 7.59 -29.45 13.99
C SER A 124 8.40 -28.53 14.90
N SER A 125 8.67 -29.01 16.11
CA SER A 125 9.58 -28.39 17.06
C SER A 125 11.02 -28.56 16.55
N THR A 126 11.66 -27.47 16.11
CA THR A 126 13.09 -27.17 16.37
C THR A 126 13.49 -25.88 15.65
N PHE A 127 13.66 -24.80 16.40
CA PHE A 127 14.75 -23.86 16.14
C PHE A 127 15.35 -23.52 17.51
N GLY A 128 16.56 -24.03 17.73
CA GLY A 128 17.27 -23.95 18.99
C GLY A 128 17.60 -22.51 19.34
N GLU A 129 17.38 -22.18 20.61
CA GLU A 129 18.03 -21.05 21.26
C GLU A 129 19.54 -21.33 21.26
N GLY A 130 20.30 -20.46 20.59
CA GLY A 130 21.75 -20.50 20.52
C GLY A 130 22.31 -19.09 20.60
N GLU A 131 22.95 -18.82 21.74
CA GLU A 131 24.03 -17.86 21.98
C GLU A 131 23.72 -16.38 22.23
N LYS A 132 23.77 -16.06 23.54
CA LYS A 132 24.29 -14.81 24.10
C LYS A 132 25.81 -14.71 23.88
N GLU A 133 26.30 -13.47 23.79
CA GLU A 133 27.67 -12.91 24.01
C GLU A 133 28.03 -12.00 22.83
N ALA A 134 28.53 -10.76 22.99
CA ALA A 134 28.97 -9.98 24.14
C ALA A 134 28.74 -8.48 23.86
#